data_AF-A0A4P9XBJ1-F1
#
_entry.id   AF-A0A4P9XBJ1-F1
#
_cell.length_a   1.000
_cell.length_b   1.000
_cell.length_c   1.000
_cell.angle_alpha   90.00
_cell.angle_beta   90.00
_cell.angle_gamma   90.00
#
_symmetry.space_group_name_H-M   'P 1'
#
loop_
_entity.id
_entity.type
_entity.pdbx_description
1 polymer ?
#
loop_
_entity_poly.entity_id
_entity_poly.type
_entity_poly.pdbx_seq_one_letter_code
_entity_poly.pdbx_strand_id
1 'polypeptide(L)'
;MIDRGLYDSLQLLVQFAAAGAAARARGASPADIEAITVQDVCIDDLALEFSLPGYGYQIPDASSAAPSPPDADAMPSVTMANLDTYIDGVLDLSVGSGVMHQVAAFRSGFDRVFASSDMRCFSLAEMGLLMGHSDEDWSVPTLLHVIKADHGFTKTSPVIQDLALMMSEYTPSERRAFLQFVTGSPRLPLGGFATLQPPLTVVCKHIEAPAKPDDYLPSVMTCVNYLKVPKYSSREVLRERFSFAVSEGQGAFHLS
;
A
#
# COMPACT_ATOMS: atom_id res chain seq x y z
N MET A 1 -4.68 -0.09 -4.42
CA MET A 1 -3.27 -0.33 -4.81
C MET A 1 -3.01 0.54 -6.02
N ILE A 2 -2.03 1.44 -5.98
CA ILE A 2 -1.65 2.20 -7.19
C ILE A 2 -0.96 1.19 -8.11
N ASP A 3 -1.43 1.07 -9.35
CA ASP A 3 -0.81 0.21 -10.35
C ASP A 3 0.61 0.72 -10.62
N ARG A 4 1.60 -0.08 -10.24
CA ARG A 4 3.01 0.30 -10.36
C ARG A 4 3.46 0.35 -11.81
N GLY A 5 2.91 -0.52 -12.66
CA GLY A 5 3.19 -0.51 -14.09
C GLY A 5 2.67 0.78 -14.73
N LEU A 6 1.43 1.17 -14.42
CA LEU A 6 0.86 2.43 -14.89
C LEU A 6 1.68 3.64 -14.40
N TYR A 7 2.11 3.65 -13.13
CA TYR A 7 2.96 4.70 -12.59
C TYR A 7 4.28 4.80 -13.36
N ASP A 8 4.98 3.68 -13.55
CA ASP A 8 6.27 3.65 -14.25
C ASP A 8 6.11 4.11 -15.72
N SER A 9 5.01 3.71 -16.39
CA SER A 9 4.67 4.19 -17.74
C SER A 9 4.40 5.70 -17.78
N LEU A 10 3.62 6.24 -16.84
CA LEU A 10 3.35 7.68 -16.76
C LEU A 10 4.61 8.49 -16.45
N GLN A 11 5.53 7.98 -15.63
CA GLN A 11 6.80 8.64 -15.35
C GLN A 11 7.65 8.81 -16.62
N LEU A 12 7.65 7.82 -17.52
CA LEU A 12 8.33 7.95 -18.81
C LEU A 12 7.70 9.07 -19.65
N LEU A 13 6.37 9.13 -19.72
CA LEU A 13 5.66 10.17 -20.48
C LEU A 13 5.89 11.58 -19.90
N VAL A 14 5.97 11.71 -18.58
CA VAL A 14 6.33 12.97 -17.92
C VAL A 14 7.75 13.42 -18.30
N GLN A 15 8.70 12.49 -18.51
CA GLN A 15 10.05 12.83 -18.99
C GLN A 15 10.00 13.39 -20.42
N PHE A 16 9.20 12.81 -21.32
CA PHE A 16 8.97 13.35 -22.66
C PHE A 16 8.33 14.75 -22.58
N ALA A 17 7.28 14.93 -21.79
CA ALA A 17 6.63 16.23 -21.62
C ALA A 17 7.61 17.32 -21.13
N ALA A 18 8.45 16.99 -20.14
CA ALA A 18 9.48 17.88 -19.62
C ALA A 18 10.55 18.21 -20.69
N ALA A 19 11.01 17.22 -21.45
CA ALA A 19 11.97 17.43 -22.54
C ALA A 19 11.38 18.31 -23.65
N GLY A 20 10.13 18.06 -24.04
CA GLY A 20 9.38 18.86 -25.01
C GLY A 20 9.20 20.30 -24.56
N ALA A 21 8.80 20.53 -23.31
CA ALA A 21 8.69 21.87 -22.73
C ALA A 21 10.03 22.62 -22.74
N ALA A 22 11.13 21.94 -22.37
CA ALA A 22 12.46 22.53 -22.40
C ALA A 22 12.94 22.86 -23.83
N ALA A 23 12.61 22.04 -24.82
CA ALA A 23 12.92 22.30 -26.22
C ALA A 23 12.11 23.48 -26.77
N ARG A 24 10.80 23.55 -26.48
CA ARG A 24 9.94 24.70 -26.81
C ARG A 24 10.48 26.00 -26.22
N ALA A 25 10.94 25.97 -24.97
CA ALA A 25 11.53 27.15 -24.30
C ALA A 25 12.83 27.63 -24.97
N ARG A 26 13.57 26.74 -25.64
CA ARG A 26 14.78 27.08 -26.43
C ARG A 26 14.46 27.53 -27.85
N GLY A 27 13.19 27.57 -28.25
CA GLY A 27 12.78 27.90 -29.61
C GLY A 27 13.06 26.80 -30.63
N ALA A 28 13.12 25.54 -30.17
CA ALA A 28 13.25 24.38 -31.07
C ALA A 28 12.07 24.31 -32.04
N SER A 29 12.31 23.83 -33.26
CA SER A 29 11.25 23.67 -34.24
C SER A 29 10.30 22.53 -33.85
N PRO A 30 9.06 22.48 -34.37
CA PRO A 30 8.16 21.35 -34.13
C PRO A 30 8.77 19.99 -34.51
N ALA A 31 9.56 19.95 -35.59
CA ALA A 31 10.25 18.74 -36.02
C ALA A 31 11.32 18.29 -35.01
N ASP A 32 12.06 19.23 -34.43
CA ASP A 32 13.05 18.92 -33.39
C ASP A 32 12.38 18.43 -32.10
N ILE A 33 11.17 18.89 -31.81
CA ILE A 33 10.39 18.47 -30.64
C ILE A 33 9.85 17.05 -30.84
N GLU A 34 9.29 16.74 -32.01
CA GLU A 34 8.81 15.38 -32.33
C GLU A 34 9.97 14.36 -32.39
N ALA A 35 11.18 14.80 -32.73
CA ALA A 35 12.38 13.95 -32.75
C ALA A 35 13.04 13.73 -31.37
N ILE A 36 12.45 14.22 -30.28
CA ILE A 36 12.98 14.03 -28.93
C ILE A 36 12.98 12.55 -28.57
N THR A 37 14.11 12.08 -28.05
CA THR A 37 14.23 10.74 -27.49
C THR A 37 14.39 10.78 -25.98
N VAL A 38 13.75 9.84 -25.30
CA VAL A 38 13.93 9.58 -23.86
C VAL A 38 14.23 8.10 -23.72
N GLN A 39 15.34 7.77 -23.05
CA GLN A 39 15.81 6.38 -22.92
C GLN A 39 15.97 5.68 -24.29
N ASP A 40 16.51 6.39 -25.28
CA ASP A 40 16.76 5.92 -26.65
C ASP A 40 15.49 5.53 -27.46
N VAL A 41 14.32 6.01 -27.03
CA VAL A 41 13.01 5.76 -27.69
C VAL A 41 12.34 7.09 -28.00
N CYS A 42 11.59 7.19 -29.11
CA CYS A 42 10.75 8.36 -29.41
C CYS A 42 9.28 8.11 -29.02
N ILE A 43 8.45 9.16 -28.97
CA ILE A 43 7.05 9.01 -28.53
C ILE A 43 6.25 8.07 -29.46
N ASP A 44 6.51 8.13 -30.76
CA ASP A 44 5.81 7.33 -31.78
C ASP A 44 6.10 5.83 -31.64
N ASP A 45 7.30 5.46 -31.16
CA ASP A 45 7.69 4.06 -30.90
C ASP A 45 6.82 3.41 -29.82
N LEU A 46 6.22 4.21 -28.93
CA LEU A 46 5.32 3.71 -27.88
C LEU A 46 3.94 3.31 -28.43
N ALA A 47 3.61 3.71 -29.66
CA ALA A 47 2.35 3.41 -30.34
C ALA A 47 1.11 3.65 -29.46
N LEU A 48 1.13 4.75 -28.70
CA LEU A 48 0.04 5.11 -27.79
C LEU A 48 -1.10 5.75 -28.57
N GLU A 49 -2.32 5.43 -28.15
CA GLU A 49 -3.55 6.03 -28.60
C GLU A 49 -4.29 6.63 -27.40
N PHE A 50 -5.27 7.50 -27.62
CA PHE A 50 -6.08 8.12 -26.57
C PHE A 50 -7.03 7.11 -25.88
N SER A 51 -6.44 6.17 -25.16
CA SER A 51 -7.12 5.17 -24.33
C SER A 51 -6.40 4.97 -23.01
N LEU A 52 -7.15 4.54 -22.00
CA LEU A 52 -6.63 4.24 -20.68
C LEU A 52 -5.80 2.94 -20.75
N PRO A 53 -4.49 2.98 -20.41
CA PRO A 53 -3.63 1.81 -20.49
C PRO A 53 -4.17 0.63 -19.68
N GLY A 54 -4.23 -0.55 -20.31
CA GLY A 54 -4.66 -1.80 -19.66
C GLY A 54 -6.17 -2.02 -19.55
N TYR A 55 -6.99 -1.00 -19.85
CA TYR A 55 -8.45 -1.10 -19.73
C TYR A 55 -9.20 -0.85 -21.04
N GLY A 56 -8.57 -0.19 -22.03
CA GLY A 56 -9.17 0.07 -23.34
C GLY A 56 -10.32 1.08 -23.33
N TYR A 57 -10.52 1.81 -22.23
CA TYR A 57 -11.47 2.92 -22.17
C TYR A 57 -10.93 4.10 -22.97
N GLN A 58 -11.73 4.67 -23.85
CA GLN A 58 -11.33 5.86 -24.61
C GLN A 58 -11.17 7.06 -23.67
N ILE A 59 -10.08 7.80 -23.84
CA ILE A 59 -9.89 9.08 -23.16
C ILE A 59 -10.62 10.12 -23.99
N PRO A 60 -11.64 10.81 -23.44
CA PRO A 60 -12.29 11.90 -24.13
C PRO A 60 -11.25 12.97 -24.45
N ASP A 61 -11.00 13.21 -25.73
CA ASP A 61 -10.09 14.27 -26.14
C ASP A 61 -10.73 15.62 -25.78
N ALA A 62 -10.08 16.40 -24.90
CA ALA A 62 -10.50 17.74 -24.54
C ALA A 62 -10.56 18.71 -25.74
N SER A 63 -9.91 18.36 -26.86
CA SER A 63 -9.96 19.09 -28.13
C SER A 63 -11.17 18.74 -29.02
N SER A 64 -11.91 17.66 -28.71
CA SER A 64 -13.01 17.13 -29.52
C SER A 64 -14.40 17.75 -29.24
N ALA A 65 -14.46 19.07 -29.02
CA ALA A 65 -15.73 19.80 -29.17
C ALA A 65 -16.26 19.78 -30.63
N ALA A 66 -15.47 19.25 -31.57
CA ALA A 66 -15.94 18.94 -32.92
C ALA A 66 -16.44 17.49 -32.98
N PRO A 67 -17.65 17.23 -33.50
CA PRO A 67 -18.11 15.87 -33.77
C PRO A 67 -17.14 15.22 -34.76
N SER A 68 -16.66 14.02 -34.43
CA SER A 68 -15.84 13.20 -35.32
C SER A 68 -16.53 13.06 -36.68
N PRO A 69 -15.80 13.13 -37.81
CA PRO A 69 -16.36 12.74 -39.09
C PRO A 69 -16.86 11.28 -39.01
N PRO A 70 -17.95 10.93 -39.70
CA PRO A 70 -18.70 9.67 -39.53
C PRO A 70 -17.95 8.38 -39.90
N ASP A 71 -16.66 8.45 -40.26
CA ASP A 71 -15.85 7.32 -40.76
C ASP A 71 -14.54 7.09 -39.97
N ALA A 72 -14.33 7.71 -38.80
CA ALA A 72 -13.10 7.54 -38.00
C ALA A 72 -13.32 6.70 -36.74
N ASP A 73 -13.36 5.37 -36.89
CA ASP A 73 -13.27 4.40 -35.78
C ASP A 73 -11.85 4.33 -35.15
N ALA A 74 -10.91 5.15 -35.63
CA ALA A 74 -9.52 5.18 -35.14
C ALA A 74 -9.33 6.24 -34.05
N MET A 75 -8.84 5.82 -32.89
CA MET A 75 -8.43 6.76 -31.84
C MET A 75 -7.20 7.56 -32.30
N PRO A 76 -7.10 8.85 -31.93
CA PRO A 76 -5.93 9.64 -32.27
C PRO A 76 -4.68 9.04 -31.61
N SER A 77 -3.57 9.01 -32.35
CA SER A 77 -2.26 8.64 -31.81
C SER A 77 -1.70 9.76 -30.93
N VAL A 78 -0.94 9.37 -29.91
CA VAL A 78 -0.26 10.31 -29.02
C VAL A 78 1.05 10.77 -29.67
N THR A 79 1.24 12.08 -29.76
CA THR A 79 2.44 12.74 -30.29
C THR A 79 2.95 13.77 -29.29
N MET A 80 4.12 14.37 -29.52
CA MET A 80 4.64 15.41 -28.61
C MET A 80 3.72 16.63 -28.53
N ALA A 81 2.89 16.88 -29.54
CA ALA A 81 1.94 17.98 -29.56
C ALA A 81 0.74 17.78 -28.61
N ASN A 82 0.26 16.54 -28.44
CA ASN A 82 -0.94 16.23 -27.66
C ASN A 82 -0.66 15.41 -26.38
N LEU A 83 0.62 15.11 -26.11
CA LEU A 83 1.09 14.34 -24.96
C LEU A 83 0.58 14.86 -23.62
N ASP A 84 0.62 16.19 -23.41
CA ASP A 84 0.16 16.80 -22.16
C ASP A 84 -1.35 16.50 -21.93
N THR A 85 -2.16 16.61 -22.99
CA THR A 85 -3.60 16.28 -22.96
C THR A 85 -3.84 14.80 -22.68
N TYR A 86 -3.03 13.93 -23.26
CA TYR A 86 -3.11 12.49 -22.98
C TYR A 86 -2.79 12.17 -21.51
N ILE A 87 -1.71 12.74 -20.96
CA ILE A 87 -1.32 12.56 -19.54
C ILE A 87 -2.44 13.04 -18.62
N ASP A 88 -2.97 14.25 -18.85
CA ASP A 88 -4.06 14.82 -18.07
C ASP A 88 -5.32 13.94 -18.13
N GLY A 89 -5.65 13.40 -19.31
CA GLY A 89 -6.78 12.50 -19.50
C GLY A 89 -6.63 11.17 -18.76
N VAL A 90 -5.43 10.57 -18.78
CA VAL A 90 -5.14 9.36 -17.99
C VAL A 90 -5.28 9.65 -16.49
N LEU A 91 -4.78 10.79 -16.01
CA LEU A 91 -4.88 11.20 -14.61
C LEU A 91 -6.33 11.45 -14.19
N ASP A 92 -7.11 12.19 -14.99
CA ASP A 92 -8.51 12.49 -14.69
C ASP A 92 -9.37 11.21 -14.65
N LEU A 93 -9.20 10.28 -15.60
CA LEU A 93 -9.92 9.01 -15.54
C LEU A 93 -9.46 8.11 -14.37
N SER A 94 -8.19 8.17 -14.00
CA SER A 94 -7.65 7.31 -12.93
C SER A 94 -8.01 7.79 -11.53
N VAL A 95 -8.00 9.10 -11.27
CA VAL A 95 -8.18 9.67 -9.92
C VAL A 95 -9.15 10.86 -9.84
N GLY A 96 -9.59 11.38 -10.98
CA GLY A 96 -10.55 12.49 -11.09
C GLY A 96 -11.94 11.98 -11.47
N SER A 97 -12.44 12.44 -12.62
CA SER A 97 -13.79 12.15 -13.11
C SER A 97 -14.13 10.66 -13.19
N GLY A 98 -13.19 9.80 -13.57
CA GLY A 98 -13.44 8.37 -13.80
C GLY A 98 -13.82 7.58 -12.55
N VAL A 99 -13.52 8.11 -11.35
CA VAL A 99 -13.89 7.51 -10.06
C VAL A 99 -14.92 8.33 -9.28
N MET A 100 -15.47 9.40 -9.86
CA MET A 100 -16.36 10.32 -9.14
C MET A 100 -17.65 9.69 -8.65
N HIS A 101 -18.22 8.73 -9.39
CA HIS A 101 -19.42 8.03 -8.94
C HIS A 101 -19.16 7.22 -7.67
N GLN A 102 -18.04 6.50 -7.61
CA GLN A 102 -17.60 5.70 -6.48
C GLN A 102 -17.23 6.60 -5.29
N VAL A 103 -16.55 7.73 -5.54
CA VAL A 103 -16.21 8.73 -4.52
C VAL A 103 -17.48 9.37 -3.94
N ALA A 104 -18.47 9.70 -4.77
CA ALA A 104 -19.74 10.26 -4.31
C ALA A 104 -20.53 9.27 -3.45
N ALA A 105 -20.58 8.00 -3.85
CA ALA A 105 -21.20 6.93 -3.06
C ALA A 105 -20.48 6.72 -1.72
N PHE A 106 -19.14 6.67 -1.73
CA PHE A 106 -18.32 6.59 -0.53
C PHE A 106 -18.59 7.77 0.41
N ARG A 107 -18.55 9.00 -0.12
CA ARG A 107 -18.83 10.21 0.65
C ARG A 107 -20.23 10.18 1.25
N SER A 108 -21.25 9.78 0.49
CA SER A 108 -22.62 9.65 0.99
C SER A 108 -22.73 8.65 2.13
N GLY A 109 -21.99 7.53 2.07
CA GLY A 109 -21.92 6.57 3.17
C GLY A 109 -21.17 7.11 4.38
N PHE A 110 -20.03 7.76 4.17
CA PHE A 110 -19.22 8.38 5.22
C PHE A 110 -20.00 9.47 5.98
N ASP A 111 -20.69 10.35 5.24
CA ASP A 111 -21.51 11.45 5.77
C ASP A 111 -22.67 10.96 6.67
N ARG A 112 -23.01 9.67 6.67
CA ARG A 112 -24.01 9.08 7.60
C ARG A 112 -23.46 8.83 9.00
N VAL A 113 -22.13 8.73 9.14
CA VAL A 113 -21.46 8.45 10.42
C VAL A 113 -20.75 9.70 10.93
N PHE A 114 -20.05 10.42 10.05
CA PHE A 114 -19.31 11.65 10.36
C PHE A 114 -19.49 12.67 9.23
N ALA A 115 -19.70 13.95 9.56
CA ALA A 115 -19.80 14.97 8.53
C ALA A 115 -18.43 15.20 7.86
N SER A 116 -18.35 15.06 6.53
CA SER A 116 -17.13 15.33 5.76
C SER A 116 -16.60 16.76 5.93
N SER A 117 -17.44 17.71 6.38
CA SER A 117 -17.00 19.05 6.77
C SER A 117 -16.04 19.05 7.96
N ASP A 118 -16.23 18.13 8.90
CA ASP A 118 -15.44 18.08 10.13
C ASP A 118 -14.03 17.58 9.85
N MET A 119 -13.87 16.76 8.80
CA MET A 119 -12.57 16.30 8.34
C MET A 119 -11.70 17.42 7.75
N ARG A 120 -12.28 18.58 7.40
CA ARG A 120 -11.55 19.71 6.82
C ARG A 120 -10.59 20.40 7.80
N CYS A 121 -10.69 20.12 9.10
CA CYS A 121 -9.75 20.63 10.08
C CYS A 121 -8.39 19.90 10.06
N PHE A 122 -8.31 18.75 9.38
CA PHE A 122 -7.09 17.97 9.24
C PHE A 122 -6.42 18.19 7.88
N SER A 123 -5.10 18.27 7.87
CA SER A 123 -4.29 18.09 6.68
C SER A 123 -4.31 16.63 6.21
N LEU A 124 -3.89 16.38 4.96
CA LEU A 124 -3.75 15.01 4.44
C LEU A 124 -2.80 14.14 5.28
N ALA A 125 -1.74 14.76 5.82
CA ALA A 125 -0.80 14.06 6.70
C ALA A 125 -1.46 13.65 8.02
N GLU A 126 -2.27 14.54 8.62
CA GLU A 126 -3.00 14.28 9.86
C GLU A 126 -4.13 13.26 9.67
N MET A 127 -4.83 13.30 8.53
CA MET A 127 -5.75 12.22 8.14
C MET A 127 -5.04 10.86 8.07
N GLY A 128 -3.80 10.84 7.58
CA GLY A 128 -2.95 9.65 7.60
C GLY A 128 -2.73 9.10 9.01
N LEU A 129 -2.51 9.98 10.00
CA LEU A 129 -2.34 9.63 11.41
C LEU A 129 -3.63 9.12 12.06
N LEU A 130 -4.79 9.71 11.73
CA LEU A 130 -6.11 9.23 12.19
C LEU A 130 -6.36 7.78 11.75
N MET A 131 -5.88 7.41 10.56
CA MET A 131 -5.96 6.05 10.02
C MET A 131 -4.87 5.10 10.57
N GLY A 132 -4.12 5.53 11.58
CA GLY A 132 -3.12 4.72 12.29
C GLY A 132 -1.73 5.33 12.28
N HIS A 133 -0.94 4.98 13.28
CA HIS A 133 0.38 5.52 13.53
C HIS A 133 1.49 4.56 13.07
N SER A 134 2.57 5.10 12.50
CA SER A 134 3.74 4.34 12.08
C SER A 134 4.98 4.58 12.93
N ASP A 135 4.99 5.60 13.80
CA ASP A 135 6.15 6.02 14.58
C ASP A 135 5.99 5.62 16.05
N GLU A 136 6.05 4.31 16.29
CA GLU A 136 5.96 3.71 17.63
C GLU A 136 7.35 3.36 18.17
N ASP A 137 7.52 3.37 19.49
CA ASP A 137 8.72 2.82 20.11
C ASP A 137 8.68 1.28 20.16
N TRP A 138 9.53 0.65 19.35
CA TRP A 138 9.72 -0.81 19.31
C TRP A 138 10.89 -1.28 20.18
N SER A 139 11.37 -0.46 21.12
CA SER A 139 12.41 -0.87 22.06
C SER A 139 11.94 -2.05 22.91
N VAL A 140 12.88 -2.94 23.28
CA VAL A 140 12.58 -4.11 24.13
C VAL A 140 11.84 -3.73 25.42
N PRO A 141 12.23 -2.68 26.17
CA PRO A 141 11.49 -2.25 27.36
C PRO A 141 10.02 -1.93 27.08
N THR A 142 9.75 -1.18 26.01
CA THR A 142 8.38 -0.81 25.62
C THR A 142 7.59 -2.03 25.19
N LEU A 143 8.17 -2.90 24.37
CA LEU A 143 7.51 -4.14 23.93
C LEU A 143 7.18 -5.08 25.10
N LEU A 144 8.11 -5.27 26.05
CA LEU A 144 7.85 -6.05 27.27
C LEU A 144 6.81 -5.40 28.18
N HIS A 145 6.70 -4.07 28.16
CA HIS A 145 5.68 -3.35 28.91
C HIS A 145 4.27 -3.63 28.35
N VAL A 146 4.11 -3.50 27.02
CA VAL A 146 2.80 -3.60 26.35
C VAL A 146 2.34 -5.04 26.10
N ILE A 147 3.26 -6.01 25.99
CA ILE A 147 2.91 -7.43 25.88
C ILE A 147 2.32 -7.94 27.19
N LYS A 148 1.09 -8.44 27.13
CA LYS A 148 0.48 -9.23 28.20
C LYS A 148 0.83 -10.70 28.01
N ALA A 149 1.79 -11.21 28.78
CA ALA A 149 2.07 -12.64 28.85
C ALA A 149 1.02 -13.35 29.72
N ASP A 150 0.43 -14.43 29.22
CA ASP A 150 -0.62 -15.19 29.92
C ASP A 150 -0.52 -16.70 29.60
N HIS A 151 -1.35 -17.52 30.27
CA HIS A 151 -1.54 -18.95 30.01
C HIS A 151 -0.25 -19.73 29.67
N GLY A 152 0.62 -19.89 30.66
CA GLY A 152 1.86 -20.66 30.54
C GLY A 152 3.10 -19.83 30.20
N PHE A 153 2.95 -18.52 30.01
CA PHE A 153 4.04 -17.55 29.94
C PHE A 153 3.94 -16.45 31.01
N THR A 154 5.09 -15.88 31.31
CA THR A 154 5.29 -14.68 32.14
C THR A 154 6.17 -13.71 31.36
N LYS A 155 6.22 -12.44 31.78
CA LYS A 155 7.13 -11.46 31.15
C LYS A 155 8.61 -11.86 31.22
N THR A 156 8.99 -12.68 32.19
CA THR A 156 10.36 -13.21 32.35
C THR A 156 10.62 -14.51 31.60
N SER A 157 9.62 -15.08 30.92
CA SER A 157 9.79 -16.30 30.13
C SER A 157 10.73 -16.04 28.96
N PRO A 158 11.70 -16.95 28.67
CA PRO A 158 12.66 -16.77 27.58
C PRO A 158 11.99 -16.45 26.23
N VAL A 159 10.92 -17.17 25.89
CA VAL A 159 10.14 -16.94 24.66
C VAL A 159 9.60 -15.52 24.54
N ILE A 160 9.18 -14.89 25.66
CA ILE A 160 8.66 -13.51 25.65
C ILE A 160 9.79 -12.50 25.49
N GLN A 161 10.94 -12.75 26.13
CA GLN A 161 12.14 -11.92 25.99
C GLN A 161 12.69 -11.99 24.56
N ASP A 162 12.79 -13.20 23.99
CA ASP A 162 13.24 -13.44 22.64
C ASP A 162 12.29 -12.83 21.60
N LEU A 163 10.98 -12.91 21.84
CA LEU A 163 9.97 -12.27 21.00
C LEU A 163 10.13 -10.74 21.00
N ALA A 164 10.25 -10.11 22.17
CA ALA A 164 10.44 -8.66 22.26
C ALA A 164 11.76 -8.21 21.61
N LEU A 165 12.85 -8.96 21.80
CA LEU A 165 14.12 -8.68 21.14
C LEU A 165 14.00 -8.80 19.62
N MET A 166 13.43 -9.91 19.13
CA MET A 166 13.22 -10.14 17.70
C MET A 166 12.37 -9.03 17.07
N MET A 167 11.29 -8.61 17.74
CA MET A 167 10.44 -7.50 17.30
C MET A 167 11.18 -6.16 17.26
N SER A 168 12.07 -5.89 18.22
CA SER A 168 12.84 -4.64 18.26
C SER A 168 13.83 -4.51 17.10
N GLU A 169 14.30 -5.64 16.57
CA GLU A 169 15.24 -5.73 15.45
C GLU A 169 14.55 -5.62 14.08
N TYR A 170 13.21 -5.55 14.03
CA TYR A 170 12.48 -5.46 12.76
C TYR A 170 12.66 -4.12 12.05
N THR A 171 12.84 -4.21 10.74
CA THR A 171 12.73 -3.09 9.79
C THR A 171 11.31 -2.53 9.73
N PRO A 172 11.09 -1.31 9.23
CA PRO A 172 9.75 -0.75 9.09
C PRO A 172 8.77 -1.61 8.28
N SER A 173 9.25 -2.31 7.24
CA SER A 173 8.42 -3.24 6.45
C SER A 173 8.04 -4.49 7.25
N GLU A 174 8.98 -5.08 7.99
CA GLU A 174 8.72 -6.25 8.83
C GLU A 174 7.76 -5.92 9.98
N ARG A 175 7.88 -4.74 10.59
CA ARG A 175 6.95 -4.26 11.61
C ARG A 175 5.51 -4.20 11.07
N ARG A 176 5.32 -3.65 9.87
CA ARG A 176 4.00 -3.59 9.22
C ARG A 176 3.46 -4.99 8.93
N ALA A 177 4.31 -5.89 8.43
CA ALA A 177 3.92 -7.27 8.14
C ALA A 177 3.53 -8.02 9.43
N PHE A 178 4.31 -7.86 10.50
CA PHE A 178 4.02 -8.44 11.80
C PHE A 178 2.72 -7.89 12.40
N LEU A 179 2.50 -6.58 12.36
CA LEU A 179 1.25 -5.96 12.81
C LEU A 179 0.06 -6.51 12.00
N GLN A 180 0.18 -6.58 10.68
CA GLN A 180 -0.87 -7.16 9.83
C GLN A 180 -1.20 -8.60 10.24
N PHE A 181 -0.18 -9.40 10.53
CA PHE A 181 -0.33 -10.76 11.02
C PHE A 181 -1.01 -10.80 12.39
N VAL A 182 -0.60 -9.96 13.34
CA VAL A 182 -1.06 -10.04 14.74
C VAL A 182 -2.40 -9.35 15.00
N THR A 183 -2.66 -8.23 14.34
CA THR A 183 -3.82 -7.34 14.59
C THR A 183 -4.79 -7.25 13.43
N GLY A 184 -4.41 -7.75 12.25
CA GLY A 184 -5.18 -7.56 11.01
C GLY A 184 -5.01 -6.19 10.35
N SER A 185 -4.16 -5.31 10.91
CA SER A 185 -3.84 -4.00 10.36
C SER A 185 -2.32 -3.79 10.30
N PRO A 186 -1.77 -3.18 9.23
CA PRO A 186 -0.33 -2.93 9.13
C PRO A 186 0.11 -1.71 9.95
N ARG A 187 -0.82 -1.07 10.67
CA ARG A 187 -0.61 0.13 11.51
C ARG A 187 -1.27 -0.06 12.86
N LEU A 188 -0.66 0.53 13.89
CA LEU A 188 -1.24 0.61 15.22
C LEU A 188 -2.26 1.75 15.27
N PRO A 189 -3.24 1.69 16.19
CA PRO A 189 -4.10 2.83 16.49
C PRO A 189 -3.29 4.04 16.97
N LEU A 190 -3.93 5.21 17.02
CA LEU A 190 -3.36 6.36 17.69
C LEU A 190 -3.05 6.02 19.16
N GLY A 191 -1.83 6.34 19.60
CA GLY A 191 -1.33 5.96 20.92
C GLY A 191 -0.65 4.59 20.99
N GLY A 192 -0.48 3.89 19.87
CA GLY A 192 0.47 2.80 19.76
C GLY A 192 0.00 1.45 20.31
N PHE A 193 0.93 0.65 20.81
CA PHE A 193 0.58 -0.65 21.39
C PHE A 193 -0.25 -0.52 22.67
N ALA A 194 -0.05 0.56 23.43
CA ALA A 194 -0.73 0.80 24.70
C ALA A 194 -2.23 1.02 24.55
N THR A 195 -2.69 1.43 23.35
CA THR A 195 -4.11 1.68 23.07
C THR A 195 -4.78 0.53 22.33
N LEU A 196 -4.09 -0.59 22.09
CA LEU A 196 -4.72 -1.81 21.60
C LEU A 196 -5.79 -2.30 22.59
N GLN A 197 -7.02 -2.45 22.09
CA GLN A 197 -8.14 -2.95 22.87
C GLN A 197 -8.79 -4.13 22.15
N PRO A 198 -8.62 -5.37 22.65
CA PRO A 198 -7.82 -5.77 23.83
C PRO A 198 -6.29 -5.64 23.61
N PRO A 199 -5.48 -5.61 24.70
CA PRO A 199 -4.02 -5.51 24.59
C PRO A 199 -3.43 -6.76 23.93
N LEU A 200 -2.25 -6.61 23.31
CA LEU A 200 -1.52 -7.72 22.71
C LEU A 200 -1.20 -8.79 23.77
N THR A 201 -1.90 -9.92 23.68
CA THR A 201 -1.80 -11.02 24.63
C THR A 201 -1.04 -12.18 24.01
N VAL A 202 0.04 -12.60 24.66
CA VAL A 202 0.91 -13.69 24.19
C VAL A 202 0.81 -14.86 25.14
N VAL A 203 0.48 -16.04 24.61
CA VAL A 203 0.25 -17.26 25.40
C VAL A 203 1.00 -18.46 24.86
N CYS A 204 1.17 -19.46 25.72
CA CYS A 204 1.77 -20.71 25.33
C CYS A 204 0.82 -21.50 24.42
N LYS A 205 1.31 -21.87 23.23
CA LYS A 205 0.67 -22.88 22.38
C LYS A 205 1.07 -24.27 22.89
N HIS A 206 0.11 -25.02 23.39
CA HIS A 206 0.33 -26.40 23.81
C HIS A 206 0.49 -27.31 22.60
N ILE A 207 1.44 -28.23 22.69
CA ILE A 207 1.81 -29.15 21.62
C ILE A 207 1.57 -30.58 22.10
N GLU A 208 0.90 -31.36 21.27
CA GLU A 208 0.62 -32.77 21.56
C GLU A 208 1.79 -33.65 21.09
N ALA A 209 2.17 -34.60 21.94
CA ALA A 209 3.16 -35.61 21.56
C ALA A 209 2.61 -36.46 20.40
N PRO A 210 3.45 -36.90 19.44
CA PRO A 210 4.91 -36.92 19.47
C PRO A 210 5.61 -35.67 18.90
N ALA A 211 4.86 -34.65 18.49
CA ALA A 211 5.43 -33.47 17.83
C ALA A 211 6.12 -32.53 18.83
N LYS A 212 7.07 -31.73 18.33
CA LYS A 212 7.85 -30.77 19.14
C LYS A 212 7.38 -29.34 18.91
N PRO A 213 7.64 -28.42 19.86
CA PRO A 213 7.33 -27.00 19.68
C PRO A 213 7.85 -26.39 18.38
N ASP A 214 9.06 -26.75 17.99
CA ASP A 214 9.73 -26.24 16.78
C ASP A 214 9.02 -26.65 15.48
N ASP A 215 8.22 -27.72 15.51
CA ASP A 215 7.46 -28.21 14.36
C ASP A 215 6.21 -27.34 14.09
N TYR A 216 5.80 -26.48 15.03
CA TYR A 216 4.59 -25.68 14.93
C TYR A 216 4.88 -24.22 14.60
N LEU A 217 3.99 -23.63 13.81
CA LEU A 217 3.94 -22.18 13.59
C LEU A 217 3.20 -21.47 14.72
N PRO A 218 3.53 -20.19 15.00
CA PRO A 218 2.69 -19.36 15.84
C PRO A 218 1.33 -19.19 15.16
N SER A 219 0.30 -18.94 15.95
CA SER A 219 -1.07 -18.71 15.44
C SER A 219 -1.71 -17.56 16.18
N VAL A 220 -2.58 -16.83 15.48
CA VAL A 220 -3.14 -15.57 15.94
C VAL A 220 -4.66 -15.60 15.88
N MET A 221 -5.31 -14.94 16.83
CA MET A 221 -6.70 -14.51 16.70
C MET A 221 -6.71 -12.98 16.68
N THR A 222 -6.74 -12.42 15.47
CA THR A 222 -6.55 -10.98 15.21
C THR A 222 -7.64 -10.14 15.86
N CYS A 223 -8.90 -10.60 15.86
CA CYS A 223 -10.04 -9.90 16.47
C CYS A 223 -9.85 -9.55 17.96
N VAL A 224 -8.94 -10.25 18.64
CA VAL A 224 -8.67 -10.08 20.07
C VAL A 224 -7.16 -9.93 20.37
N ASN A 225 -6.36 -9.56 19.37
CA ASN A 225 -4.90 -9.35 19.50
C ASN A 225 -4.20 -10.47 20.31
N TYR A 226 -4.54 -11.74 20.02
CA TYR A 226 -4.15 -12.87 20.84
C TYR A 226 -3.24 -13.82 20.07
N LEU A 227 -1.98 -13.88 20.49
CA LEU A 227 -0.89 -14.59 19.84
C LEU A 227 -0.51 -15.84 20.64
N LYS A 228 -0.68 -17.02 20.02
CA LYS A 228 -0.29 -18.32 20.58
C LYS A 228 1.08 -18.71 20.04
N VAL A 229 2.07 -18.84 20.92
CA VAL A 229 3.47 -19.12 20.56
C VAL A 229 3.91 -20.45 21.19
N PRO A 230 4.43 -21.40 20.41
CA PRO A 230 5.08 -22.59 20.96
C PRO A 230 6.30 -22.24 21.82
N LYS A 231 6.69 -23.15 22.72
CA LYS A 231 7.93 -23.05 23.48
C LYS A 231 9.13 -23.44 22.63
N TYR A 232 9.49 -22.58 21.68
CA TYR A 232 10.61 -22.80 20.77
C TYR A 232 11.91 -23.05 21.52
N SER A 233 12.76 -23.90 20.96
CA SER A 233 14.03 -24.30 21.56
C SER A 233 15.09 -23.20 21.54
N SER A 234 15.02 -22.27 20.58
CA SER A 234 15.94 -21.14 20.46
C SER A 234 15.30 -19.91 19.80
N ARG A 235 15.96 -18.76 19.95
CA ARG A 235 15.58 -17.50 19.31
C ARG A 235 15.63 -17.59 17.78
N GLU A 236 16.58 -18.34 17.24
CA GLU A 236 16.75 -18.55 15.80
C GLU A 236 15.54 -19.31 15.23
N VAL A 237 15.10 -20.37 15.91
CA VAL A 237 13.87 -21.09 15.54
C VAL A 237 12.66 -20.17 15.66
N LEU A 238 12.55 -19.39 16.74
CA LEU A 238 11.46 -18.44 16.92
C LEU A 238 11.39 -17.45 15.75
N ARG A 239 12.51 -16.83 15.36
CA ARG A 239 12.59 -15.90 14.24
C ARG A 239 12.23 -16.57 12.91
N GLU A 240 12.74 -17.77 12.64
CA GLU A 240 12.43 -18.54 11.44
C GLU A 240 10.93 -18.83 11.33
N ARG A 241 10.32 -19.36 12.40
CA ARG A 241 8.90 -19.73 12.42
C ARG A 241 7.98 -18.52 12.31
N PHE A 242 8.34 -17.39 12.94
CA PHE A 242 7.59 -16.14 12.77
C PHE A 242 7.72 -15.57 11.37
N SER A 243 8.94 -15.54 10.80
CA SER A 243 9.15 -15.05 9.43
C SER A 243 8.30 -15.82 8.43
N PHE A 244 8.30 -17.15 8.53
CA PHE A 244 7.48 -18.02 7.70
C PHE A 244 5.97 -17.78 7.91
N ALA A 245 5.51 -17.75 9.17
CA ALA A 245 4.09 -17.52 9.45
C ALA A 245 3.60 -16.14 9.00
N VAL A 246 4.45 -15.11 9.12
CA VAL A 246 4.14 -13.75 8.69
C VAL A 246 4.16 -13.63 7.17
N SER A 247 5.05 -14.33 6.45
CA SER A 247 5.09 -14.28 4.99
C SER A 247 3.91 -15.03 4.36
N GLU A 248 3.65 -16.26 4.81
CA GLU A 248 2.63 -17.13 4.22
C GLU A 248 1.23 -16.85 4.77
N GLY A 249 1.13 -16.28 5.98
CA GLY A 249 -0.14 -16.00 6.65
C GLY A 249 -0.87 -14.74 6.18
N GLN A 250 -0.30 -13.96 5.25
CA GLN A 250 -0.92 -12.69 4.79
C GLN A 250 -1.99 -12.89 3.72
N GLY A 251 -2.02 -14.07 3.07
CA GLY A 251 -2.83 -14.31 1.87
C GLY A 251 -4.15 -15.06 2.10
N ALA A 252 -4.38 -15.63 3.29
CA ALA A 252 -5.56 -16.47 3.52
C ALA A 252 -6.04 -16.49 4.98
N PHE A 253 -7.27 -16.01 5.21
CA PHE A 253 -8.04 -16.30 6.42
C PHE A 253 -8.89 -17.56 6.20
N HIS A 254 -8.25 -18.72 6.11
CA HIS A 254 -9.01 -19.96 6.14
C HIS A 254 -9.42 -20.26 7.59
N LEU A 255 -10.72 -20.10 7.87
CA LEU A 255 -11.32 -20.69 9.07
C LEU A 255 -11.10 -22.20 9.00
N SER A 256 -10.36 -22.73 9.97
CA SER A 256 -10.37 -24.16 10.30
C SER A 256 -11.32 -24.37 11.48
#